data_AF-A0A1T2KUB1-F1
#
_entry.id   AF-A0A1T2KUB1-F1
#
_cell.length_a   1.000
_cell.length_b   1.000
_cell.length_c   1.000
_cell.angle_alpha   90.00
_cell.angle_beta   90.00
_cell.angle_gamma   90.00
#
_symmetry.space_group_name_H-M   'P 1'
#
loop_
_entity.id
_entity.type
_entity.pdbx_description
1 polymer ?
#
loop_
_entity_poly.entity_id
_entity_poly.type
_entity_poly.pdbx_seq_one_letter_code
_entity_poly.pdbx_strand_id
1 'polypeptide(L)'
;MNSNHQQLLNDCVIALRTGQQGAASYKLEELIKQIESQLQEHPDLLNKQLAQLLASAFACLGRNDFIGLADILEFEISPILPSSDNDPEL
;
A
#
# COMPACT_ATOMS: atom_id res chain seq x y z
N MET A 1 12.28 1.13 15.53
CA MET A 1 11.39 -0.02 15.24
C MET A 1 11.06 0.09 13.76
N ASN A 2 11.83 -0.58 12.90
CA ASN A 2 11.63 -0.54 11.45
C ASN A 2 10.43 -1.45 11.15
N SER A 3 9.23 -0.89 11.19
CA SER A 3 8.04 -1.59 10.68
C SER A 3 8.24 -1.71 9.17
N ASN A 4 8.67 -2.90 8.75
CA ASN A 4 8.99 -3.22 7.37
C ASN A 4 7.73 -2.94 6.53
N HIS A 5 7.82 -2.03 5.56
CA HIS A 5 6.70 -1.56 4.74
C HIS A 5 5.85 -2.71 4.19
N GLN A 6 6.52 -3.79 3.76
CA GLN A 6 5.89 -5.02 3.29
C GLN A 6 5.05 -5.74 4.35
N GLN A 7 5.46 -5.70 5.62
CA GLN A 7 4.71 -6.31 6.70
C GLN A 7 3.41 -5.55 6.96
N LEU A 8 3.44 -4.21 6.94
CA LEU A 8 2.24 -3.38 7.08
C LEU A 8 1.27 -3.62 5.91
N LEU A 9 1.79 -3.71 4.68
CA LEU A 9 0.99 -4.04 3.50
C LEU A 9 0.34 -5.41 3.62
N ASN A 10 1.10 -6.44 3.99
CA ASN A 10 0.59 -7.79 4.18
C ASN A 10 -0.49 -7.83 5.28
N ASP A 11 -0.23 -7.21 6.43
CA ASP A 11 -1.18 -7.14 7.52
C ASP A 11 -2.47 -6.39 7.11
N CYS A 12 -2.36 -5.37 6.25
CA CYS A 12 -3.50 -4.66 5.69
C CYS A 12 -4.32 -5.55 4.76
N VAL A 13 -3.65 -6.27 3.85
CA VAL A 13 -4.28 -7.23 2.92
C VAL A 13 -4.99 -8.33 3.69
N ILE A 14 -4.38 -8.90 4.72
CA ILE A 14 -4.99 -9.92 5.59
C ILE A 14 -6.23 -9.35 6.28
N ALA A 15 -6.15 -8.14 6.85
CA ALA A 15 -7.29 -7.52 7.53
C ALA A 15 -8.47 -7.24 6.57
N LEU A 16 -8.18 -6.81 5.33
CA LEU A 16 -9.17 -6.60 4.27
C LEU A 16 -9.83 -7.93 3.86
N ARG A 17 -9.02 -8.98 3.61
CA ARG A 17 -9.51 -10.31 3.19
C ARG A 17 -10.32 -11.01 4.28
N THR A 18 -10.01 -10.77 5.55
CA THR A 18 -10.71 -11.39 6.70
C THR A 18 -11.88 -10.56 7.22
N GLY A 19 -12.19 -9.41 6.61
CA GLY A 19 -13.31 -8.56 7.02
C GLY A 19 -13.08 -7.83 8.35
N GLN A 20 -11.84 -7.73 8.83
CA GLN A 20 -11.49 -7.02 10.06
C GLN A 20 -11.43 -5.51 9.82
N GLN A 21 -12.58 -4.90 9.54
CA GLN A 21 -12.69 -3.50 9.07
C GLN A 21 -11.94 -2.50 9.96
N GLY A 22 -12.08 -2.59 11.28
CA GLY A 22 -11.37 -1.67 12.19
C GLY A 22 -9.84 -1.79 12.11
N ALA A 23 -9.33 -3.02 12.00
CA ALA A 23 -7.90 -3.29 11.84
C ALA A 23 -7.40 -2.90 10.45
N ALA A 24 -8.22 -3.07 9.42
CA ALA A 24 -7.93 -2.70 8.04
C ALA A 24 -7.87 -1.17 7.88
N SER A 25 -8.82 -0.42 8.43
CA SER A 25 -8.83 1.04 8.37
C SER A 25 -7.59 1.65 9.02
N TYR A 26 -7.21 1.17 10.20
CA TYR A 26 -6.00 1.63 10.88
C TYR A 26 -4.74 1.39 10.04
N LYS A 27 -4.58 0.18 9.49
CA LYS A 27 -3.41 -0.19 8.68
C LYS A 27 -3.39 0.54 7.35
N LEU A 28 -4.54 0.76 6.73
CA LEU A 28 -4.65 1.51 5.49
C LEU A 28 -4.23 2.97 5.69
N GLU A 29 -4.61 3.59 6.81
CA GLU A 29 -4.16 4.94 7.16
C GLU A 29 -2.64 5.00 7.32
N GLU A 30 -2.03 4.04 8.03
CA GLU A 30 -0.58 3.95 8.15
C GLU A 30 0.11 3.70 6.80
N LEU A 31 -0.47 2.84 5.96
CA LEU A 31 0.06 2.52 4.63
C LEU A 31 0.08 3.76 3.73
N ILE A 32 -1.02 4.54 3.74
CA ILE A 32 -1.11 5.80 2.99
C ILE A 32 -0.02 6.77 3.45
N LYS A 33 0.15 6.96 4.77
CA LYS A 33 1.21 7.86 5.29
C LYS A 33 2.61 7.42 4.87
N GLN A 34 2.88 6.12 4.84
CA GLN A 34 4.17 5.61 4.36
C GLN A 34 4.35 5.83 2.86
N ILE A 35 3.33 5.57 2.06
CA ILE A 35 3.36 5.85 0.61
C ILE A 35 3.60 7.34 0.38
N GLU A 36 2.92 8.23 1.11
CA GLU A 36 3.14 9.67 1.04
C GLU A 36 4.58 10.06 1.40
N SER A 37 5.15 9.49 2.47
CA SER A 37 6.55 9.71 2.85
C SER A 37 7.51 9.27 1.74
N GLN A 38 7.31 8.08 1.19
CA GLN A 38 8.14 7.54 0.10
C GLN A 38 8.04 8.39 -1.17
N LEU A 39 6.85 8.89 -1.50
CA LEU A 39 6.65 9.81 -2.62
C LEU A 39 7.30 11.18 -2.39
N GLN A 40 7.41 11.65 -1.15
CA GLN A 40 8.13 12.87 -0.81
C GLN A 40 9.65 12.70 -0.92
N GLU A 41 10.16 11.55 -0.49
CA GLU A 41 11.61 11.22 -0.55
C GLU A 41 12.06 10.87 -1.97
N HIS A 42 11.20 10.25 -2.76
CA HIS A 42 11.45 9.79 -4.12
C HIS A 42 10.32 10.19 -5.07
N PRO A 43 10.19 11.48 -5.42
CA PRO A 43 9.10 11.97 -6.27
C PRO A 43 9.07 11.31 -7.66
N ASP A 44 10.22 10.81 -8.14
CA ASP A 44 10.33 10.05 -9.40
C ASP A 44 9.57 8.71 -9.37
N LEU A 45 9.24 8.16 -8.19
CA LEU A 45 8.38 6.98 -8.05
C LEU A 45 6.93 7.27 -8.48
N LEU A 46 6.48 8.54 -8.38
CA LEU A 46 5.14 8.94 -8.78
C LEU A 46 5.04 9.03 -10.31
N ASN A 47 5.02 7.87 -10.96
CA ASN A 47 4.76 7.77 -12.38
C ASN A 47 3.25 7.62 -12.67
N LYS A 48 2.90 7.72 -13.95
CA LYS A 48 1.51 7.61 -14.42
C LYS A 48 0.84 6.29 -14.01
N GLN A 49 1.60 5.20 -13.91
CA GLN A 49 1.08 3.90 -13.51
C GLN A 49 0.72 3.87 -12.03
N LEU A 50 1.63 4.31 -11.14
CA LEU A 50 1.36 4.36 -9.70
C LEU A 50 0.17 5.27 -9.37
N ALA A 51 0.07 6.42 -10.05
CA ALA A 51 -1.08 7.32 -9.90
C ALA A 51 -2.41 6.66 -10.30
N GLN A 52 -2.41 5.84 -11.37
CA GLN A 52 -3.60 5.08 -11.78
C GLN A 52 -3.96 3.98 -10.78
N LEU A 53 -2.97 3.28 -10.23
CA LEU A 53 -3.19 2.24 -9.22
C LEU A 53 -3.77 2.80 -7.92
N LEU A 54 -3.24 3.93 -7.46
CA LEU A 54 -3.78 4.64 -6.31
C LEU A 54 -5.23 5.08 -6.56
N ALA A 55 -5.53 5.62 -7.74
CA ALA A 55 -6.90 5.98 -8.11
C ALA A 55 -7.85 4.77 -8.10
N SER A 56 -7.41 3.62 -8.62
CA SER A 56 -8.17 2.36 -8.57
C SER A 56 -8.39 1.87 -7.14
N ALA A 57 -7.36 1.93 -6.29
CA ALA A 57 -7.45 1.57 -4.87
C ALA A 57 -8.48 2.45 -4.14
N PHE A 58 -8.44 3.77 -4.34
CA PHE A 58 -9.43 4.68 -3.76
C PHE A 58 -10.86 4.44 -4.29
N ALA A 59 -11.00 4.03 -5.56
CA ALA A 59 -12.30 3.66 -6.12
C ALA A 59 -12.87 2.36 -5.50
N CYS A 60 -12.01 1.38 -5.19
CA CYS A 60 -12.42 0.19 -4.43
C CYS A 60 -12.82 0.56 -3.00
N LEU A 61 -12.03 1.40 -2.32
CA LEU A 61 -12.36 1.90 -0.98
C LEU A 61 -13.72 2.62 -0.95
N GLY A 62 -13.98 3.52 -1.91
CA GLY A 62 -15.24 4.26 -2.00
C GLY A 62 -16.47 3.39 -2.25
N ARG A 63 -16.28 2.17 -2.79
CA ARG A 63 -17.34 1.17 -3.02
C ARG A 63 -17.43 0.12 -1.90
N ASN A 64 -16.61 0.22 -0.85
CA ASN A 64 -16.42 -0.82 0.17
C ASN A 64 -16.00 -2.18 -0.44
N ASP A 65 -15.35 -2.15 -1.60
CA ASP A 65 -14.81 -3.33 -2.26
C ASP A 65 -13.43 -3.67 -1.67
N PHE A 66 -13.45 -4.24 -0.46
CA PHE A 66 -12.24 -4.55 0.29
C PHE A 66 -11.43 -5.68 -0.34
N ILE A 67 -12.07 -6.56 -1.12
CA ILE A 67 -11.38 -7.64 -1.84
C ILE A 67 -10.62 -7.06 -3.03
N GLY A 68 -11.28 -6.24 -3.86
CA GLY A 68 -10.60 -5.55 -4.95
C GLY A 68 -9.48 -4.62 -4.46
N LEU A 69 -9.69 -3.94 -3.32
CA LEU A 69 -8.63 -3.15 -2.68
C LEU A 69 -7.44 -4.02 -2.27
N ALA A 70 -7.68 -5.20 -1.67
CA ALA A 70 -6.63 -6.11 -1.26
C ALA A 70 -5.82 -6.61 -2.47
N ASP A 71 -6.48 -6.93 -3.58
CA ASP A 71 -5.81 -7.40 -4.79
C ASP A 71 -4.93 -6.31 -5.42
N ILE A 72 -5.41 -5.06 -5.48
CA ILE A 72 -4.61 -3.92 -5.98
C ILE A 72 -3.38 -3.70 -5.09
N LEU A 73 -3.57 -3.74 -3.76
CA LEU A 73 -2.47 -3.56 -2.81
C LEU A 73 -1.41 -4.66 -2.93
N GLU A 74 -1.83 -5.91 -2.97
CA GLU A 74 -0.95 -7.09 -2.98
C GLU A 74 -0.22 -7.27 -4.31
N PHE A 75 -0.94 -7.17 -5.43
CA PHE A 75 -0.41 -7.58 -6.74
C PHE A 75 0.02 -6.41 -7.62
N GLU A 76 -0.52 -5.20 -7.42
CA GLU A 76 -0.24 -4.07 -8.30
C GLU A 76 0.65 -3.01 -7.64
N ILE A 77 0.37 -2.65 -6.38
CA ILE A 77 1.10 -1.60 -5.66
C ILE A 77 2.37 -2.16 -4.99
N SER A 78 2.28 -3.31 -4.32
CA SER A 78 3.44 -3.91 -3.61
C SER A 78 4.69 -4.10 -4.48
N PRO A 79 4.63 -4.48 -5.78
CA PRO A 79 5.82 -4.64 -6.61
C PRO A 79 6.48 -3.32 -7.04
N ILE A 80 5.77 -2.19 -6.93
CA ILE A 80 6.23 -0.87 -7.39
C ILE A 80 6.86 -0.10 -6.25
N LEU A 81 6.37 -0.30 -5.02
CA LEU A 81 6.91 0.37 -3.85
C LEU A 81 8.27 -0.23 -3.48
N PRO A 82 9.31 0.60 -3.28
CA PRO A 82 10.59 0.10 -2.84
C PRO A 82 10.42 -0.55 -1.46
N SER A 83 10.98 -1.75 -1.29
CA SER A 83 11.20 -2.30 0.04
C SER A 83 12.04 -1.30 0.82
N SER A 84 11.64 -0.91 2.04
CA SER A 84 12.51 -0.10 2.91
C SER A 84 13.85 -0.78 3.23
N ASP A 85 14.03 -2.01 2.78
CA ASP A 85 15.30 -2.71 2.62
C ASP A 85 16.02 -2.19 1.36
N ASN A 86 16.51 -0.95 1.41
CA ASN A 86 17.69 -0.61 0.61
C ASN A 86 18.87 -1.35 1.28
N ASP A 87 19.09 -2.61 0.92
CA ASP A 87 20.44 -3.11 0.87
C ASP A 87 21.03 -2.58 -0.45
N PRO A 88 22.00 -1.64 -0.40
CA PRO A 88 22.77 -1.30 -1.58
C PRO A 88 23.65 -2.50 -1.91
N GLU A 89 23.15 -3.44 -2.71
CA GLU A 89 24.01 -4.43 -3.38
C GLU A 89 24.84 -3.68 -4.43
N LEU A 90 26.02 -3.22 -3.98
CA LEU A 90 27.21 -2.89 -4.75
C LEU A 90 27.81 -4.12 -5.42
#